data_AF-A0A6C0JP64-F1
#
_entry.id   AF-A0A6C0JP64-F1
#
_cell.length_a   1.000
_cell.length_b   1.000
_cell.length_c   1.000
_cell.angle_alpha   90.00
_cell.angle_beta   90.00
_cell.angle_gamma   90.00
#
_symmetry.space_group_name_H-M   'P 1'
#
loop_
_entity.id
_entity.type
_entity.pdbx_description
1 polymer ?
#
loop_
_entity_poly.entity_id
_entity_poly.type
_entity_poly.pdbx_seq_one_letter_code
_entity_poly.pdbx_strand_id
1 'polypeptide(L)'
;MSIYGSSSSWGDQCTSSEQSPINLSHSGSKPCDLLCELTFDDAYISQANVIISDEGLILQSQTGLGSCKFAGESYSCNSLLVTHPSHHTIENIQADAEVVAMFSSPTSGMLCVSSLVRVNPNPTSSLHFFNAFVPYANPNTESTSISLGEQWGLFMMVPPAGAYYVYDGSMVVPPCQKCKWVVFKNMINIDSSDFAFLVKNVIPGSRPIQQVGNREVFLNDVDQLPGGPMPHDGKTYMRCKRSGKKPDVKPVVSAGMQNAKRDADKKKKHWAQEWLSNQIAVNGWMEIFSVIMMIISVSAGIYYGWSQSKGPWGMYLVLQTQKLAAYLRSFFMKPTAPIFTSESSI
;
A
#
# COMPACT_ATOMS: atom_id res chain seq x y z
N MET A 1 15.00 19.01 -10.27
CA MET A 1 14.61 20.39 -9.93
C MET A 1 13.35 20.70 -10.73
N SER A 2 12.28 21.17 -10.08
CA SER A 2 11.08 21.60 -10.82
C SER A 2 11.46 22.78 -11.71
N ILE A 3 11.23 22.68 -13.01
CA ILE A 3 11.46 23.78 -13.97
C ILE A 3 10.42 24.91 -13.81
N TYR A 4 9.41 24.70 -12.95
CA TYR A 4 8.26 25.58 -12.74
C TYR A 4 8.25 26.24 -11.36
N GLY A 5 9.32 26.16 -10.57
CA GLY A 5 9.30 26.63 -9.18
C GLY A 5 10.04 27.95 -8.98
N SER A 6 9.33 29.01 -8.58
CA SER A 6 9.92 30.22 -7.94
C SER A 6 10.61 29.90 -6.59
N SER A 7 10.54 28.64 -6.14
CA SER A 7 11.17 28.13 -4.91
C SER A 7 12.66 28.45 -4.73
N SER A 8 13.41 28.74 -5.80
CA SER A 8 14.81 29.17 -5.72
C SER A 8 14.99 30.60 -5.16
N SER A 9 13.95 31.43 -5.14
CA SER A 9 14.01 32.82 -4.66
C SER A 9 13.47 33.02 -3.24
N TRP A 10 12.95 31.97 -2.58
CA TRP A 10 12.24 32.10 -1.29
C TRP A 10 13.17 32.26 -0.06
N GLY A 11 14.49 32.17 -0.24
CA GLY A 11 15.48 32.39 0.82
C GLY A 11 15.25 31.49 2.05
N ASP A 12 15.44 32.05 3.25
CA ASP A 12 15.36 31.32 4.52
C ASP A 12 13.92 31.09 5.05
N GLN A 13 12.89 31.46 4.28
CA GLN A 13 11.49 31.38 4.73
C GLN A 13 10.96 29.94 4.83
N CYS A 14 11.63 28.99 4.17
CA CYS A 14 11.16 27.62 4.00
C CYS A 14 12.20 26.58 4.48
N THR A 15 12.78 26.81 5.66
CA THR A 15 13.91 26.04 6.20
C THR A 15 13.55 24.88 7.13
N SER A 16 12.25 24.66 7.43
CA SER A 16 11.86 23.57 8.32
C SER A 16 12.15 22.19 7.69
N SER A 17 12.30 21.15 8.51
CA SER A 17 12.56 19.77 8.04
C SER A 17 11.33 19.06 7.48
N GLU A 18 10.12 19.58 7.74
CA GLU A 18 8.84 18.92 7.45
C GLU A 18 8.12 19.63 6.30
N GLN A 19 8.81 19.83 5.18
CA GLN A 19 8.28 20.61 4.08
C GLN A 19 7.34 19.81 3.16
N SER A 20 6.43 20.50 2.50
CA SER A 20 5.56 19.97 1.43
C SER A 20 5.89 20.66 0.11
N PRO A 21 5.53 20.12 -1.06
CA PRO A 21 4.79 18.86 -1.27
C PRO A 21 5.66 17.62 -1.08
N ILE A 22 5.03 16.46 -0.94
CA ILE A 22 5.70 15.15 -0.93
C ILE A 22 5.13 14.24 -2.02
N ASN A 23 5.88 13.20 -2.38
CA ASN A 23 5.32 12.11 -3.16
C ASN A 23 4.52 11.17 -2.27
N LEU A 24 3.24 10.98 -2.60
CA LEU A 24 2.31 10.13 -1.87
C LEU A 24 2.29 8.74 -2.53
N SER A 25 2.44 7.70 -1.72
CA SER A 25 2.37 6.31 -2.19
C SER A 25 1.49 5.48 -1.27
N HIS A 26 0.73 4.56 -1.85
CA HIS A 26 -0.10 3.64 -1.08
C HIS A 26 0.78 2.74 -0.21
N SER A 27 1.84 2.14 -0.79
CA SER A 27 2.73 1.22 -0.07
C SER A 27 3.46 1.87 1.11
N GLY A 28 3.70 3.18 1.06
CA GLY A 28 4.34 3.94 2.13
C GLY A 28 3.38 4.46 3.21
N SER A 29 2.06 4.24 3.04
CA SER A 29 1.04 4.83 3.90
C SER A 29 0.47 3.86 4.91
N LYS A 30 0.18 4.35 6.12
CA LYS A 30 -0.48 3.60 7.20
C LYS A 30 -2.00 3.85 7.18
N PRO A 31 -2.85 2.89 7.56
CA PRO A 31 -4.28 3.18 7.69
C PRO A 31 -4.54 4.16 8.85
N CYS A 32 -5.38 5.17 8.65
CA CYS A 32 -5.82 6.07 9.73
C CYS A 32 -7.26 5.84 10.20
N ASP A 33 -8.07 5.08 9.46
CA ASP A 33 -9.45 4.74 9.81
C ASP A 33 -10.28 5.99 10.21
N LEU A 34 -10.87 6.01 11.40
CA LEU A 34 -11.66 7.13 11.92
C LEU A 34 -10.85 8.34 12.40
N LEU A 35 -9.55 8.17 12.66
CA LEU A 35 -8.74 9.25 13.24
C LEU A 35 -8.52 10.41 12.27
N CYS A 36 -8.84 10.20 11.00
CA CYS A 36 -8.66 11.15 9.92
C CYS A 36 -9.98 11.41 9.17
N GLU A 37 -11.14 11.22 9.81
CA GLU A 37 -12.45 11.48 9.20
C GLU A 37 -12.56 12.95 8.77
N LEU A 38 -12.89 13.17 7.50
CA LEU A 38 -13.09 14.47 6.88
C LEU A 38 -14.53 14.57 6.39
N THR A 39 -15.22 15.64 6.76
CA THR A 39 -16.57 15.96 6.31
C THR A 39 -16.65 17.42 5.93
N PHE A 40 -17.18 17.72 4.75
CA PHE A 40 -17.43 19.09 4.31
C PHE A 40 -18.86 19.47 4.65
N ASP A 41 -19.08 20.74 4.96
CA ASP A 41 -20.43 21.27 5.11
C ASP A 41 -21.01 21.60 3.72
N ASP A 42 -22.30 21.25 3.52
CA ASP A 42 -23.04 21.54 2.30
C ASP A 42 -23.55 22.99 2.32
N ALA A 43 -22.61 23.94 2.18
CA ALA A 43 -22.89 25.37 2.10
C ALA A 43 -22.65 25.89 0.68
N TYR A 44 -23.57 26.75 0.22
CA TYR A 44 -23.43 27.45 -1.05
C TYR A 44 -22.83 28.83 -0.84
N ILE A 45 -21.92 29.22 -1.74
CA ILE A 45 -21.21 30.50 -1.69
C ILE A 45 -21.47 31.24 -3.00
N SER A 46 -22.00 32.46 -2.90
CA SER A 46 -22.47 33.22 -4.06
C SER A 46 -21.48 34.23 -4.61
N GLN A 47 -20.51 34.67 -3.80
CA GLN A 47 -19.56 35.72 -4.15
C GLN A 47 -18.15 35.38 -3.68
N ALA A 48 -17.17 35.72 -4.53
CA ALA A 48 -15.76 35.60 -4.21
C ALA A 48 -14.95 36.60 -5.05
N ASN A 49 -13.66 36.71 -4.73
CA ASN A 49 -12.68 37.49 -5.47
C ASN A 49 -11.64 36.54 -6.04
N VAL A 50 -11.35 36.71 -7.33
CA VAL A 50 -10.28 36.02 -8.05
C VAL A 50 -9.07 36.93 -8.11
N ILE A 51 -7.92 36.40 -7.69
CA ILE A 51 -6.64 37.09 -7.65
C ILE A 51 -5.61 36.20 -8.33
N ILE A 52 -4.72 36.79 -9.13
CA ILE A 52 -3.53 36.09 -9.64
C ILE A 52 -2.34 36.52 -8.81
N SER A 53 -1.61 35.55 -8.28
CA SER A 53 -0.31 35.77 -7.64
C SER A 53 0.80 35.06 -8.42
N ASP A 54 2.06 35.29 -8.01
CA ASP A 54 3.22 34.61 -8.60
C ASP A 54 3.23 33.10 -8.31
N GLU A 55 2.40 32.65 -7.36
CA GLU A 55 2.29 31.26 -6.92
C GLU A 55 1.09 30.53 -7.54
N GLY A 56 0.10 31.24 -8.09
CA GLY A 56 -1.07 30.62 -8.71
C GLY A 56 -2.32 31.50 -8.76
N LEU A 57 -3.45 30.86 -9.04
CA LEU A 57 -4.77 31.49 -9.02
C LEU A 57 -5.39 31.35 -7.63
N ILE A 58 -5.74 32.46 -7.00
CA ILE A 58 -6.32 32.48 -5.67
C ILE A 58 -7.81 32.84 -5.78
N LEU A 59 -8.66 32.03 -5.16
CA LEU A 59 -10.04 32.39 -4.88
C LEU A 59 -10.17 32.70 -3.39
N GLN A 60 -10.73 33.85 -3.04
CA GLN A 60 -10.96 34.23 -1.65
C GLN A 60 -12.29 34.95 -1.46
N SER A 61 -12.90 34.78 -0.29
CA SER A 61 -14.13 35.49 0.07
C SER A 61 -14.01 36.12 1.44
N GLN A 62 -14.56 37.33 1.61
CA GLN A 62 -14.60 38.01 2.92
C GLN A 62 -15.48 37.26 3.93
N THR A 63 -16.49 36.54 3.46
CA THR A 63 -17.40 35.74 4.30
C THR A 63 -16.91 34.30 4.49
N GLY A 64 -15.78 33.92 3.89
CA GLY A 64 -15.26 32.55 3.83
C GLY A 64 -15.81 31.75 2.65
N LEU A 65 -15.14 30.63 2.34
CA LEU A 65 -15.48 29.73 1.23
C LEU A 65 -16.15 28.44 1.69
N GLY A 66 -16.65 28.40 2.92
CA GLY A 66 -17.27 27.23 3.55
C GLY A 66 -16.44 26.69 4.72
N SER A 67 -16.82 25.52 5.22
CA SER A 67 -16.21 24.89 6.39
C SER A 67 -16.13 23.37 6.23
N CYS A 68 -15.25 22.75 7.01
CA CYS A 68 -15.15 21.31 7.11
C CYS A 68 -14.88 20.90 8.56
N LYS A 69 -15.14 19.63 8.87
CA LYS A 69 -14.69 18.99 10.11
C LYS A 69 -13.69 17.91 9.79
N PHE A 70 -12.55 17.96 10.45
CA PHE A 70 -11.49 16.99 10.32
C PHE A 70 -11.12 16.44 11.69
N ALA A 71 -11.13 15.12 11.85
CA ALA A 71 -10.84 14.42 13.12
C ALA A 71 -11.68 14.94 14.32
N GLY A 72 -12.91 15.40 14.07
CA GLY A 72 -13.82 15.96 15.07
C GLY A 72 -13.66 17.46 15.34
N GLU A 73 -12.64 18.12 14.77
CA GLU A 73 -12.38 19.55 14.93
C GLU A 73 -12.96 20.34 13.75
N SER A 74 -13.51 21.52 14.03
CA SER A 74 -14.10 22.40 13.02
C SER A 74 -13.05 23.35 12.43
N TYR A 75 -13.15 23.56 11.12
CA TYR A 75 -12.24 24.35 10.31
C TYR A 75 -13.02 25.23 9.33
N SER A 76 -12.58 26.49 9.15
CA SER A 76 -13.18 27.42 8.19
C SER A 76 -12.23 27.65 7.02
N CYS A 77 -12.75 27.61 5.79
CA CYS A 77 -11.98 27.82 4.57
C CYS A 77 -11.81 29.31 4.30
N ASN A 78 -10.55 29.76 4.23
CA ASN A 78 -10.21 31.16 3.98
C ASN A 78 -10.03 31.44 2.49
N SER A 79 -9.32 30.55 1.80
CA SER A 79 -8.95 30.73 0.40
C SER A 79 -8.67 29.39 -0.28
N LEU A 80 -8.76 29.41 -1.61
CA LEU A 80 -8.32 28.34 -2.48
C LEU A 80 -7.13 28.83 -3.29
N LEU A 81 -6.15 27.96 -3.50
CA LEU A 81 -5.05 28.16 -4.41
C LEU A 81 -5.12 27.09 -5.49
N VAL A 82 -5.19 27.51 -6.76
CA VAL A 82 -5.11 26.63 -7.92
C VAL A 82 -3.77 26.86 -8.61
N THR A 83 -3.01 25.78 -8.77
CA THR A 83 -1.71 25.80 -9.44
C THR A 83 -1.67 24.81 -10.58
N HIS A 84 -0.79 25.08 -11.55
CA HIS A 84 -0.47 24.15 -12.63
C HIS A 84 1.06 24.12 -12.83
N PRO A 85 1.70 22.95 -12.97
CA PRO A 85 1.16 21.62 -12.67
C PRO A 85 0.91 21.39 -11.16
N SER A 86 0.47 20.19 -10.76
CA SER A 86 0.28 19.89 -9.32
C SER A 86 1.58 20.02 -8.51
N HIS A 87 1.43 20.33 -7.22
CA HIS A 87 2.53 20.28 -6.25
C HIS A 87 2.78 18.84 -5.80
N HIS A 88 1.73 18.17 -5.35
CA HIS A 88 1.80 16.77 -4.94
C HIS A 88 1.90 15.86 -6.15
N THR A 89 2.61 14.75 -5.95
CA THR A 89 2.60 13.61 -6.87
C THR A 89 2.04 12.40 -6.16
N ILE A 90 1.31 11.56 -6.89
CA ILE A 90 0.84 10.26 -6.39
C ILE A 90 1.54 9.18 -7.21
N GLU A 91 2.21 8.25 -6.55
CA GLU A 91 3.04 7.22 -7.21
C GLU A 91 4.04 7.81 -8.22
N ASN A 92 4.61 8.97 -7.88
CA ASN A 92 5.51 9.78 -8.71
C ASN A 92 4.89 10.34 -9.99
N ILE A 93 3.56 10.28 -10.13
CA ILE A 93 2.83 10.88 -11.25
C ILE A 93 2.38 12.28 -10.84
N GLN A 94 2.77 13.27 -11.63
CA GLN A 94 2.31 14.66 -11.49
C GLN A 94 1.01 14.84 -12.25
N ALA A 95 0.06 15.58 -11.67
CA ALA A 95 -1.21 15.90 -12.29
C ALA A 95 -1.14 17.24 -13.02
N ASP A 96 -2.11 17.49 -13.91
CA ASP A 96 -2.14 18.69 -14.77
C ASP A 96 -2.30 19.98 -13.95
N ALA A 97 -3.04 19.91 -12.85
CA ALA A 97 -3.20 21.00 -11.89
C ALA A 97 -3.51 20.46 -10.48
N GLU A 98 -3.49 21.33 -9.48
CA GLU A 98 -3.92 21.04 -8.11
C GLU A 98 -4.70 22.22 -7.56
N VAL A 99 -5.80 21.91 -6.86
CA VAL A 99 -6.53 22.91 -6.05
C VAL A 99 -6.30 22.60 -4.58
N VAL A 100 -5.86 23.60 -3.83
CA VAL A 100 -5.58 23.54 -2.39
C VAL A 100 -6.55 24.47 -1.66
N ALA A 101 -7.44 23.91 -0.85
CA ALA A 101 -8.26 24.64 0.09
C ALA A 101 -7.51 24.85 1.41
N MET A 102 -7.31 26.11 1.77
CA MET A 102 -6.65 26.50 3.02
C MET A 102 -7.71 26.74 4.08
N PHE A 103 -7.65 25.93 5.13
CA PHE A 103 -8.52 26.03 6.28
C PHE A 103 -7.74 26.44 7.52
N SER A 104 -8.40 27.18 8.40
CA SER A 104 -7.87 27.54 9.71
C SER A 104 -8.86 27.18 10.83
N SER A 105 -8.30 26.77 11.96
CA SER A 105 -9.00 26.54 13.21
C SER A 105 -8.27 27.25 14.35
N PRO A 106 -8.97 28.00 15.23
CA PRO A 106 -8.35 28.67 16.38
C PRO A 106 -7.68 27.70 17.36
N THR A 107 -8.15 26.46 17.44
CA THR A 107 -7.66 25.42 18.37
C THR A 107 -6.64 24.50 17.73
N SER A 108 -6.92 24.08 16.49
CA SER A 108 -6.22 22.97 15.84
C SER A 108 -5.26 23.40 14.72
N GLY A 109 -5.12 24.71 14.50
CA GLY A 109 -4.16 25.29 13.56
C GLY A 109 -4.64 25.23 12.10
N MET A 110 -3.69 25.04 11.17
CA MET A 110 -3.96 25.09 9.73
C MET A 110 -4.14 23.69 9.13
N LEU A 111 -5.15 23.54 8.28
CA LEU A 111 -5.45 22.34 7.52
C LEU A 111 -5.48 22.71 6.03
N CYS A 112 -4.73 21.98 5.20
CA CYS A 112 -4.74 22.13 3.75
C CYS A 112 -5.40 20.88 3.16
N VAL A 113 -6.50 21.06 2.45
CA VAL A 113 -7.16 19.97 1.74
C VAL A 113 -6.98 20.18 0.24
N SER A 114 -6.42 19.20 -0.47
CA SER A 114 -6.19 19.33 -1.90
C SER A 114 -6.73 18.19 -2.74
N SER A 115 -7.13 18.57 -3.95
CA SER A 115 -7.57 17.67 -5.00
C SER A 115 -6.66 17.84 -6.21
N LEU A 116 -6.10 16.74 -6.69
CA LEU A 116 -5.38 16.70 -7.94
C LEU A 116 -6.35 16.79 -9.12
N VAL A 117 -5.93 17.47 -10.18
CA VAL A 117 -6.79 17.81 -11.31
C VAL A 117 -6.20 17.22 -12.60
N ARG A 118 -7.08 16.63 -13.41
CA ARG A 118 -6.77 16.15 -14.77
C ARG A 118 -7.63 16.85 -15.79
N VAL A 119 -7.07 17.15 -16.96
CA VAL A 119 -7.83 17.72 -18.07
C VAL A 119 -8.71 16.64 -18.67
N ASN A 120 -10.03 16.80 -18.52
CA ASN A 120 -11.00 15.83 -19.01
C ASN A 120 -12.40 16.49 -19.11
N PRO A 121 -13.02 16.54 -20.30
CA PRO A 121 -14.32 17.20 -20.49
C PRO A 121 -15.51 16.38 -19.96
N ASN A 122 -15.30 15.20 -19.37
CA ASN A 122 -16.39 14.39 -18.82
C ASN A 122 -17.15 15.17 -17.72
N PRO A 123 -18.50 15.26 -17.81
CA PRO A 123 -19.30 16.09 -16.91
C PRO A 123 -19.23 15.59 -15.47
N THR A 124 -18.66 16.41 -14.60
CA THR A 124 -18.56 16.20 -13.15
C THR A 124 -18.87 17.51 -12.41
N SER A 125 -19.21 17.43 -11.12
CA SER A 125 -19.38 18.62 -10.25
C SER A 125 -18.16 19.54 -10.27
N SER A 126 -16.96 18.98 -10.42
CA SER A 126 -15.72 19.74 -10.51
C SER A 126 -15.62 20.64 -11.75
N LEU A 127 -16.30 20.31 -12.85
CA LEU A 127 -16.34 21.21 -14.01
C LEU A 127 -17.07 22.51 -13.67
N HIS A 128 -18.24 22.39 -13.03
CA HIS A 128 -19.00 23.56 -12.55
C HIS A 128 -18.19 24.37 -11.53
N PHE A 129 -17.43 23.68 -10.66
CA PHE A 129 -16.55 24.33 -9.69
C PHE A 129 -15.52 25.25 -10.35
N PHE A 130 -14.77 24.77 -11.35
CA PHE A 130 -13.72 25.55 -12.02
C PHE A 130 -14.29 26.62 -12.96
N ASN A 131 -15.35 26.29 -13.71
CA ASN A 131 -15.96 27.20 -14.66
C ASN A 131 -16.43 28.51 -14.02
N ALA A 132 -16.84 28.45 -12.75
CA ALA A 132 -17.33 29.61 -12.01
C ALA A 132 -16.27 30.70 -11.78
N PHE A 133 -14.96 30.38 -11.78
CA PHE A 133 -13.93 31.36 -11.42
C PHE A 133 -12.68 31.37 -12.31
N VAL A 134 -12.29 30.24 -12.91
CA VAL A 134 -11.06 30.15 -13.72
C VAL A 134 -11.07 31.10 -14.93
N PRO A 135 -12.18 31.25 -15.69
CA PRO A 135 -12.23 32.19 -16.82
C PRO A 135 -12.04 33.66 -16.43
N TYR A 136 -12.23 34.01 -15.15
CA TYR A 136 -12.07 35.37 -14.63
C TYR A 136 -10.65 35.68 -14.15
N ALA A 137 -9.72 34.74 -14.31
CA ALA A 137 -8.30 34.97 -14.06
C ALA A 137 -7.78 36.06 -15.03
N ASN A 138 -7.53 37.28 -14.53
CA ASN A 138 -7.00 38.39 -15.30
C ASN A 138 -5.71 38.95 -14.67
N PRO A 139 -4.54 38.81 -15.35
CA PRO A 139 -3.26 39.26 -14.80
C PRO A 139 -3.08 40.79 -14.80
N ASN A 140 -3.98 41.53 -15.45
CA ASN A 140 -3.91 43.00 -15.55
C ASN A 140 -4.68 43.71 -14.42
N THR A 141 -5.30 42.97 -13.50
CA THR A 141 -6.13 43.49 -12.42
C THR A 141 -5.70 42.85 -11.10
N GLU A 142 -5.62 43.64 -10.02
CA GLU A 142 -5.22 43.13 -8.71
C GLU A 142 -6.23 42.12 -8.14
N SER A 143 -7.52 42.36 -8.35
CA SER A 143 -8.60 41.48 -7.88
C SER A 143 -9.85 41.66 -8.73
N THR A 144 -10.48 40.55 -9.14
CA THR A 144 -11.75 40.54 -9.87
C THR A 144 -12.85 39.96 -8.99
N SER A 145 -13.83 40.77 -8.61
CA SER A 145 -15.01 40.30 -7.88
C SER A 145 -15.97 39.59 -8.83
N ILE A 146 -16.37 38.38 -8.46
CA ILE A 146 -17.24 37.52 -9.27
C ILE A 146 -18.40 36.97 -8.46
N SER A 147 -19.47 36.60 -9.15
CA SER A 147 -20.51 35.76 -8.58
C SER A 147 -20.28 34.32 -9.00
N LEU A 148 -20.22 33.41 -8.03
CA LEU A 148 -20.01 31.98 -8.26
C LEU A 148 -21.32 31.25 -8.63
N GLY A 149 -22.46 31.94 -8.52
CA GLY A 149 -23.79 31.37 -8.72
C GLY A 149 -24.40 30.80 -7.43
N GLU A 150 -25.66 30.38 -7.50
CA GLU A 150 -26.43 29.92 -6.33
C GLU A 150 -26.10 28.48 -5.91
N GLN A 151 -25.49 27.70 -6.81
CA GLN A 151 -25.22 26.28 -6.59
C GLN A 151 -23.74 25.97 -6.42
N TRP A 152 -22.86 26.97 -6.32
CA TRP A 152 -21.44 26.71 -6.11
C TRP A 152 -21.13 26.44 -4.64
N GLY A 153 -20.38 25.38 -4.37
CA GLY A 153 -19.98 25.00 -3.02
C GLY A 153 -18.64 24.30 -2.99
N LEU A 154 -17.94 24.41 -1.86
CA LEU A 154 -16.59 23.87 -1.70
C LEU A 154 -16.54 22.35 -1.84
N PHE A 155 -17.60 21.65 -1.42
CA PHE A 155 -17.73 20.19 -1.56
C PHE A 155 -17.59 19.71 -3.02
N MET A 156 -17.78 20.57 -4.02
CA MET A 156 -17.60 20.21 -5.43
C MET A 156 -16.14 19.89 -5.82
N MET A 157 -15.16 20.33 -5.02
CA MET A 157 -13.76 19.96 -5.20
C MET A 157 -13.46 18.53 -4.73
N VAL A 158 -14.38 17.88 -4.02
CA VAL A 158 -14.20 16.54 -3.46
C VAL A 158 -14.49 15.49 -4.53
N PRO A 159 -13.56 14.57 -4.84
CA PRO A 159 -13.82 13.50 -5.78
C PRO A 159 -14.85 12.49 -5.23
N PRO A 160 -15.69 11.87 -6.10
CA PRO A 160 -16.62 10.83 -5.68
C PRO A 160 -15.88 9.65 -5.03
N ALA A 161 -16.35 9.19 -3.86
CA ALA A 161 -15.75 8.07 -3.11
C ALA A 161 -14.23 8.22 -2.88
N GLY A 162 -13.76 9.43 -2.59
CA GLY A 162 -12.34 9.73 -2.52
C GLY A 162 -11.67 9.16 -1.27
N ALA A 163 -10.89 8.09 -1.42
CA ALA A 163 -9.79 7.82 -0.50
C ALA A 163 -8.82 9.02 -0.49
N TYR A 164 -8.16 9.29 0.63
CA TYR A 164 -7.25 10.43 0.76
C TYR A 164 -6.07 10.13 1.68
N TYR A 165 -4.96 10.78 1.40
CA TYR A 165 -3.77 10.73 2.23
C TYR A 165 -3.78 11.84 3.26
N VAL A 166 -3.25 11.58 4.45
CA VAL A 166 -3.10 12.57 5.52
C VAL A 166 -1.68 12.55 6.03
N TYR A 167 -1.05 13.72 6.15
CA TYR A 167 0.28 13.83 6.74
C TYR A 167 0.53 15.24 7.30
N ASP A 168 1.52 15.37 8.17
CA ASP A 168 1.95 16.68 8.69
C ASP A 168 3.03 17.30 7.81
N GLY A 169 2.84 18.55 7.44
CA GLY A 169 3.71 19.22 6.47
C GLY A 169 3.76 20.73 6.65
N SER A 170 3.90 21.42 5.52
CA SER A 170 3.98 22.87 5.45
C SER A 170 3.21 23.39 4.26
N MET A 171 2.95 24.70 4.24
CA MET A 171 2.43 25.36 3.07
C MET A 171 3.37 25.18 1.88
N VAL A 172 2.78 24.94 0.69
CA VAL A 172 3.50 24.83 -0.58
C VAL A 172 3.97 26.19 -1.12
N VAL A 173 3.51 27.27 -0.49
CA VAL A 173 3.88 28.67 -0.75
C VAL A 173 4.49 29.31 0.51
N PRO A 174 5.35 30.34 0.37
CA PRO A 174 5.85 31.12 1.51
C PRO A 174 4.71 31.72 2.35
N PRO A 175 4.86 31.83 3.68
CA PRO A 175 6.06 31.57 4.47
C PRO A 175 6.18 30.12 4.97
N CYS A 176 5.69 29.12 4.21
CA CYS A 176 5.92 27.71 4.47
C CYS A 176 5.53 27.26 5.90
N GLN A 177 4.43 27.82 6.41
CA GLN A 177 3.93 27.54 7.76
C GLN A 177 3.54 26.08 7.90
N LYS A 178 3.67 25.52 9.12
CA LYS A 178 3.26 24.14 9.39
C LYS A 178 1.74 23.99 9.21
N CYS A 179 1.33 22.96 8.50
CA CYS A 179 -0.07 22.63 8.31
C CYS A 179 -0.26 21.11 8.21
N LYS A 180 -1.47 20.65 8.52
CA LYS A 180 -1.89 19.27 8.26
C LYS A 180 -2.41 19.19 6.84
N TRP A 181 -1.98 18.19 6.08
CA TRP A 181 -2.42 17.98 4.71
C TRP A 181 -3.44 16.85 4.63
N VAL A 182 -4.48 17.05 3.81
CA VAL A 182 -5.36 16.00 3.32
C VAL A 182 -5.35 16.07 1.79
N VAL A 183 -4.84 15.04 1.12
CA VAL A 183 -4.71 15.02 -0.34
C VAL A 183 -5.54 13.89 -0.90
N PHE A 184 -6.55 14.20 -1.71
CA PHE A 184 -7.38 13.17 -2.30
C PHE A 184 -6.60 12.31 -3.30
N LYS A 185 -6.82 10.99 -3.21
CA LYS A 185 -6.18 9.99 -4.08
C LYS A 185 -6.70 10.05 -5.51
N ASN A 186 -8.01 10.25 -5.65
CA ASN A 186 -8.68 10.34 -6.94
C ASN A 186 -8.58 11.77 -7.47
N MET A 187 -8.33 11.90 -8.78
CA MET A 187 -8.27 13.19 -9.45
C MET A 187 -9.67 13.67 -9.83
N ILE A 188 -9.88 14.98 -9.75
CA ILE A 188 -11.08 15.65 -10.28
C ILE A 188 -10.81 16.15 -11.71
N ASN A 189 -11.88 16.41 -12.46
CA ASN A 189 -11.77 16.87 -13.84
C ASN A 189 -11.84 18.41 -13.92
N ILE A 190 -11.08 18.99 -14.85
CA ILE A 190 -11.24 20.35 -15.35
C ILE A 190 -11.51 20.31 -16.85
N ASP A 191 -12.33 21.25 -17.35
CA ASP A 191 -12.59 21.35 -18.79
C ASP A 191 -11.33 21.82 -19.53
N SER A 192 -11.19 21.37 -20.77
CA SER A 192 -10.10 21.79 -21.65
C SER A 192 -10.03 23.31 -21.87
N SER A 193 -11.18 24.01 -21.98
CA SER A 193 -11.20 25.46 -22.16
C SER A 193 -10.75 26.18 -20.90
N ASP A 194 -11.25 25.76 -19.75
CA ASP A 194 -10.93 26.38 -18.46
C ASP A 194 -9.45 26.14 -18.12
N PHE A 195 -8.92 24.94 -18.39
CA PHE A 195 -7.50 24.67 -18.24
C PHE A 195 -6.64 25.52 -19.20
N ALA A 196 -7.06 25.71 -20.44
CA ALA A 196 -6.36 26.60 -21.37
C ALA A 196 -6.34 28.06 -20.89
N PHE A 197 -7.43 28.54 -20.28
CA PHE A 197 -7.48 29.86 -19.64
C PHE A 197 -6.54 29.94 -18.44
N LEU A 198 -6.51 28.91 -17.59
CA LEU A 198 -5.62 28.81 -16.44
C LEU A 198 -4.15 28.92 -16.89
N VAL A 199 -3.72 28.08 -17.84
CA VAL A 199 -2.34 28.06 -18.34
C VAL A 199 -1.94 29.37 -19.02
N LYS A 200 -2.88 30.03 -19.71
CA LYS A 200 -2.63 31.30 -20.39
C LYS A 200 -2.40 32.46 -19.44
N ASN A 201 -3.18 32.52 -18.36
CA ASN A 201 -3.25 33.70 -17.48
C ASN A 201 -2.46 33.55 -16.18
N VAL A 202 -2.14 32.33 -15.76
CA VAL A 202 -1.47 32.04 -14.49
C VAL A 202 -0.09 31.46 -14.77
N ILE A 203 0.91 31.96 -14.06
CA ILE A 203 2.30 31.48 -14.19
C ILE A 203 2.36 30.02 -13.70
N PRO A 204 2.97 29.10 -14.45
CA PRO A 204 3.16 27.74 -13.97
C PRO A 204 4.06 27.74 -12.73
N GLY A 205 3.57 27.15 -11.66
CA GLY A 205 4.11 27.31 -10.32
C GLY A 205 4.02 26.02 -9.53
N SER A 206 5.04 25.15 -9.59
CA SER A 206 5.08 23.94 -8.77
C SER A 206 6.37 23.82 -7.98
N ARG A 207 6.24 23.88 -6.65
CA ARG A 207 7.32 23.62 -5.70
C ARG A 207 7.84 22.18 -5.85
N PRO A 208 9.18 21.97 -5.91
CA PRO A 208 9.75 20.63 -5.96
C PRO A 208 9.32 19.74 -4.79
N ILE A 209 9.15 18.44 -5.05
CA ILE A 209 8.92 17.42 -4.03
C ILE A 209 10.01 17.46 -2.95
N GLN A 210 9.57 17.48 -1.71
CA GLN A 210 10.37 17.49 -0.50
C GLN A 210 10.51 16.08 0.06
N GLN A 211 11.56 15.85 0.84
CA GLN A 211 11.82 14.54 1.44
C GLN A 211 10.80 14.22 2.53
N VAL A 212 10.22 13.01 2.52
CA VAL A 212 9.26 12.58 3.55
C VAL A 212 9.92 12.56 4.94
N GLY A 213 11.19 12.18 5.03
CA GLY A 213 11.91 12.13 6.31
C GLY A 213 11.29 11.10 7.26
N ASN A 214 11.11 11.48 8.52
CA ASN A 214 10.52 10.62 9.56
C ASN A 214 9.00 10.73 9.68
N ARG A 215 8.35 11.43 8.74
CA ARG A 215 6.90 11.68 8.79
C ARG A 215 6.13 10.42 8.44
N GLU A 216 5.00 10.25 9.12
CA GLU A 216 4.05 9.20 8.79
C GLU A 216 3.02 9.77 7.82
N VAL A 217 2.83 9.07 6.70
CA VAL A 217 1.71 9.32 5.79
C VAL A 217 0.64 8.30 6.12
N PHE A 218 -0.58 8.77 6.26
CA PHE A 218 -1.74 7.92 6.47
C PHE A 218 -2.60 7.89 5.22
N LEU A 219 -3.31 6.78 5.01
CA LEU A 219 -4.30 6.61 3.97
C LEU A 219 -5.65 6.32 4.64
N ASN A 220 -6.64 7.15 4.34
CA ASN A 220 -8.04 6.83 4.58
C ASN A 220 -8.59 6.18 3.30
N ASP A 221 -8.74 4.87 3.34
CA ASP A 221 -9.38 4.13 2.26
C ASP A 221 -10.85 3.90 2.63
N VAL A 222 -11.72 4.80 2.18
CA VAL A 222 -13.17 4.69 2.35
C VAL A 222 -13.75 3.45 1.64
N ASP A 223 -13.05 2.92 0.64
CA ASP A 223 -13.44 1.70 -0.08
C ASP A 223 -13.04 0.43 0.70
N GLN A 224 -11.98 0.49 1.52
CA GLN A 224 -11.51 -0.61 2.39
C GLN A 224 -12.06 -0.59 3.81
N LEU A 225 -13.29 -0.11 4.02
CA LEU A 225 -14.01 -0.48 5.24
C LEU A 225 -14.13 -2.02 5.27
N PRO A 226 -13.62 -2.72 6.30
CA PRO A 226 -13.74 -4.17 6.38
C PRO A 226 -15.22 -4.59 6.37
N GLY A 227 -15.60 -5.35 5.34
CA GLY A 227 -16.97 -5.71 5.03
C GLY A 227 -17.23 -5.42 3.55
N GLY A 228 -17.31 -6.49 2.74
CA GLY A 228 -17.38 -6.43 1.28
C GLY A 228 -18.52 -5.58 0.69
N PRO A 229 -18.75 -5.65 -0.64
CA PRO A 229 -19.76 -4.84 -1.31
C PRO A 229 -21.11 -4.97 -0.59
N MET A 230 -21.76 -3.84 -0.30
CA MET A 230 -23.08 -3.84 0.34
C MET A 230 -24.08 -4.57 -0.57
N PRO A 231 -24.87 -5.52 -0.04
CA PRO A 231 -25.94 -6.13 -0.80
C PRO A 231 -26.97 -5.08 -1.24
N HIS A 232 -27.35 -5.06 -2.50
CA HIS A 232 -28.43 -4.22 -3.02
C HIS A 232 -29.81 -4.83 -2.73
N ASP A 233 -30.07 -5.19 -1.47
CA ASP A 233 -31.30 -5.89 -1.06
C ASP A 233 -32.37 -4.95 -0.47
N GLY A 234 -32.18 -3.64 -0.57
CA GLY A 234 -33.12 -2.63 -0.07
C GLY A 234 -33.15 -2.50 1.46
N LYS A 235 -32.17 -3.09 2.18
CA LYS A 235 -32.04 -2.94 3.63
C LYS A 235 -31.06 -1.84 4.00
N THR A 236 -31.32 -1.19 5.14
CA THR A 236 -30.41 -0.22 5.73
C THR A 236 -29.36 -0.94 6.55
N TYR A 237 -28.09 -0.81 6.15
CA TYR A 237 -26.96 -1.38 6.89
C TYR A 237 -26.23 -0.27 7.67
N MET A 238 -26.10 -0.43 8.99
CA MET A 238 -25.18 0.39 9.79
C MET A 238 -23.77 -0.21 9.75
N ARG A 239 -22.79 0.57 9.29
CA ARG A 239 -21.36 0.21 9.42
C ARG A 239 -20.80 0.84 10.68
N CYS A 240 -20.48 0.02 11.67
CA CYS A 240 -19.77 0.47 12.87
C CYS A 240 -18.29 0.68 12.52
N LYS A 241 -17.81 1.92 12.60
CA LYS A 241 -16.38 2.23 12.52
C LYS A 241 -15.78 2.21 13.94
N ARG A 242 -14.62 1.57 14.14
CA ARG A 242 -14.00 1.43 15.47
C ARG A 242 -13.32 2.74 15.88
N SER A 243 -13.90 3.46 16.84
CA SER A 243 -13.28 4.68 17.39
C SER A 243 -12.13 4.31 18.34
N GLY A 244 -10.90 4.72 18.02
CA GLY A 244 -9.74 4.64 18.93
C GLY A 244 -8.38 4.37 18.26
N LYS A 245 -7.29 4.92 18.84
CA LYS A 245 -5.92 4.48 18.56
C LYS A 245 -5.83 2.97 18.85
N LYS A 246 -5.16 2.20 17.98
CA LYS A 246 -4.74 0.84 18.34
C LYS A 246 -4.01 0.96 19.68
N PRO A 247 -4.48 0.36 20.80
CA PRO A 247 -3.51 -0.03 21.81
C PRO A 247 -2.50 -0.87 21.04
N ASP A 248 -1.19 -0.67 21.28
CA ASP A 248 -0.16 -1.57 20.76
C ASP A 248 -0.74 -2.96 20.81
N VAL A 249 -1.00 -3.54 19.64
CA VAL A 249 -1.46 -4.90 19.59
C VAL A 249 -0.28 -5.61 20.17
N LYS A 250 -0.33 -5.92 21.47
CA LYS A 250 0.60 -6.86 22.09
C LYS A 250 0.61 -7.98 21.08
N PRO A 251 1.78 -8.27 20.45
CA PRO A 251 1.83 -9.22 19.37
C PRO A 251 1.03 -10.40 19.87
N VAL A 252 -0.03 -10.76 19.14
CA VAL A 252 -0.91 -11.85 19.56
C VAL A 252 0.04 -13.00 19.77
N VAL A 253 0.33 -13.28 21.04
CA VAL A 253 1.18 -14.39 21.39
C VAL A 253 0.31 -15.54 20.97
N SER A 254 0.65 -16.14 19.83
CA SER A 254 0.04 -17.37 19.36
C SER A 254 -0.10 -18.25 20.59
N ALA A 255 -1.33 -18.55 20.99
CA ALA A 255 -1.60 -19.32 22.18
C ALA A 255 -0.73 -20.59 22.12
N GLY A 256 0.27 -20.67 23.01
CA GLY A 256 1.07 -21.86 23.24
C GLY A 256 1.77 -22.50 22.03
N MET A 257 2.50 -21.75 21.19
CA MET A 257 3.34 -22.37 20.14
C MET A 257 4.67 -22.97 20.64
N GLN A 258 4.82 -23.19 21.95
CA GLN A 258 5.89 -24.02 22.51
C GLN A 258 5.57 -25.53 22.48
N ASN A 259 4.30 -25.91 22.35
CA ASN A 259 3.91 -27.32 22.26
C ASN A 259 4.05 -27.89 20.84
N ALA A 260 3.83 -27.08 19.79
CA ALA A 260 3.91 -27.55 18.41
C ALA A 260 5.33 -28.01 17.99
N LYS A 261 6.40 -27.39 18.51
CA LYS A 261 7.78 -27.86 18.26
C LYS A 261 8.11 -29.14 19.04
N ARG A 262 7.58 -29.32 20.26
CA ARG A 262 7.72 -30.57 21.02
C ARG A 262 6.94 -31.73 20.39
N ASP A 263 5.77 -31.44 19.82
CA ASP A 263 4.91 -32.46 19.18
C ASP A 263 5.40 -32.85 17.78
N ALA A 264 6.01 -31.92 17.02
CA ALA A 264 6.66 -32.22 15.74
C ALA A 264 7.91 -33.11 15.92
N ASP A 265 8.73 -32.87 16.96
CA ASP A 265 9.88 -33.72 17.26
C ASP A 265 9.48 -35.09 17.83
N LYS A 266 8.37 -35.17 18.59
CA LYS A 266 7.82 -36.46 19.07
C LYS A 266 7.23 -37.30 17.93
N LYS A 267 6.49 -36.70 16.99
CA LYS A 267 5.98 -37.41 15.79
C LYS A 267 7.11 -37.95 14.91
N LYS A 268 8.22 -37.22 14.79
CA LYS A 268 9.43 -37.68 14.06
C LYS A 268 10.18 -38.81 14.76
N LYS A 269 10.03 -39.00 16.08
CA LYS A 269 10.55 -40.20 16.76
C LYS A 269 9.61 -41.40 16.65
N HIS A 270 8.30 -41.15 16.63
CA HIS A 270 7.27 -42.20 16.59
C HIS A 270 7.19 -42.89 15.22
N TRP A 271 7.22 -42.15 14.11
CA TRP A 271 7.04 -42.77 12.77
C TRP A 271 8.13 -43.80 12.41
N ALA A 272 9.37 -43.59 12.85
CA ALA A 272 10.47 -44.52 12.57
C ALA A 272 10.31 -45.82 13.38
N GLN A 273 9.86 -45.72 14.63
CA GLN A 273 9.56 -46.87 15.47
C GLN A 273 8.32 -47.63 14.97
N GLU A 274 7.31 -46.89 14.52
CA GLU A 274 6.04 -47.40 13.99
C GLU A 274 6.22 -48.04 12.60
N TRP A 275 7.08 -47.47 11.75
CA TRP A 275 7.50 -48.09 10.50
C TRP A 275 8.32 -49.36 10.75
N LEU A 276 9.28 -49.34 11.68
CA LEU A 276 10.10 -50.51 12.00
C LEU A 276 9.23 -51.63 12.59
N SER A 277 8.29 -51.32 13.49
CA SER A 277 7.37 -52.30 14.05
C SER A 277 6.44 -52.89 12.98
N ASN A 278 5.96 -52.07 12.04
CA ASN A 278 5.11 -52.54 10.94
C ASN A 278 5.89 -53.43 9.96
N GLN A 279 7.17 -53.15 9.70
CA GLN A 279 8.02 -54.02 8.89
C GLN A 279 8.36 -55.33 9.60
N ILE A 280 8.61 -55.31 10.91
CA ILE A 280 8.83 -56.51 11.73
C ILE A 280 7.58 -57.39 11.75
N ALA A 281 6.38 -56.78 11.81
CA ALA A 281 5.10 -57.48 11.84
C ALA A 281 4.73 -58.15 10.50
N VAL A 282 5.11 -57.55 9.36
CA VAL A 282 4.71 -58.05 8.03
C VAL A 282 5.74 -59.04 7.45
N ASN A 283 7.05 -58.76 7.61
CA ASN A 283 8.12 -59.53 6.96
C ASN A 283 9.03 -60.30 7.93
N GLY A 284 8.79 -60.18 9.24
CA GLY A 284 9.63 -60.77 10.27
C GLY A 284 10.97 -60.05 10.46
N TRP A 285 11.53 -60.15 11.66
CA TRP A 285 12.77 -59.47 12.04
C TRP A 285 13.97 -59.83 11.14
N MET A 286 13.99 -61.05 10.60
CA MET A 286 15.11 -61.60 9.83
C MET A 286 15.31 -60.90 8.47
N GLU A 287 14.25 -60.40 7.82
CA GLU A 287 14.36 -59.68 6.55
C GLU A 287 14.98 -58.29 6.74
N ILE A 288 14.63 -57.59 7.82
CA ILE A 288 15.21 -56.28 8.17
C ILE A 288 16.70 -56.42 8.46
N PHE A 289 17.10 -57.48 9.18
CA PHE A 289 18.50 -57.78 9.41
C PHE A 289 19.27 -58.01 8.10
N SER A 290 18.66 -58.70 7.13
CA SER A 290 19.28 -58.93 5.82
C SER A 290 19.54 -57.64 5.04
N VAL A 291 18.60 -56.69 5.08
CA VAL A 291 18.72 -55.38 4.42
C VAL A 291 19.80 -54.54 5.09
N ILE A 292 19.86 -54.54 6.42
CA ILE A 292 20.92 -53.85 7.17
C ILE A 292 22.30 -54.40 6.81
N MET A 293 22.45 -55.73 6.76
CA MET A 293 23.72 -56.36 6.36
C MET A 293 24.09 -56.04 4.91
N MET A 294 23.12 -55.95 4.00
CA MET A 294 23.35 -55.53 2.62
C MET A 294 23.88 -54.09 2.56
N ILE A 295 23.24 -53.16 3.27
CA ILE A 295 23.67 -51.75 3.31
C ILE A 295 25.08 -51.61 3.89
N ILE A 296 25.39 -52.33 4.97
CA ILE A 296 26.73 -52.34 5.58
C ILE A 296 27.76 -52.88 4.57
N SER A 297 27.43 -53.95 3.85
CA SER A 297 28.35 -54.56 2.87
C SER A 297 28.65 -53.62 1.68
N VAL A 298 27.64 -52.90 1.17
CA VAL A 298 27.80 -51.94 0.08
C VAL A 298 28.60 -50.73 0.55
N SER A 299 28.31 -50.22 1.75
CA SER A 299 29.01 -49.09 2.34
C SER A 299 30.48 -49.41 2.59
N ALA A 300 30.78 -50.60 3.11
CA ALA A 300 32.14 -51.09 3.30
C ALA A 300 32.87 -51.27 1.96
N GLY A 301 32.20 -51.80 0.93
CA GLY A 301 32.76 -51.94 -0.41
C GLY A 301 33.11 -50.60 -1.06
N ILE A 302 32.25 -49.59 -0.91
CA ILE A 302 32.49 -48.23 -1.41
C ILE A 302 33.65 -47.57 -0.64
N TYR A 303 33.65 -47.66 0.70
CA TYR A 303 34.70 -47.10 1.54
C TYR A 303 36.07 -47.72 1.22
N TYR A 304 36.13 -49.04 1.07
CA TYR A 304 37.37 -49.74 0.77
C TYR A 304 37.83 -49.53 -0.68
N GLY A 305 36.89 -49.43 -1.62
CA GLY A 305 37.17 -49.06 -3.01
C GLY A 305 37.74 -47.64 -3.13
N TRP A 306 37.25 -46.71 -2.30
CA TRP A 306 37.78 -45.35 -2.20
C TRP A 306 39.17 -45.33 -1.55
N SER A 307 39.41 -46.18 -0.54
CA SER A 307 40.72 -46.35 0.13
C SER A 307 41.80 -47.00 -0.74
N GLN A 308 41.46 -47.78 -1.78
CA GLN A 308 42.40 -48.50 -2.67
C GLN A 308 42.43 -47.92 -4.10
N SER A 309 42.11 -46.63 -4.25
CA SER A 309 41.94 -45.89 -5.51
C SER A 309 43.22 -45.70 -6.37
N LYS A 310 44.11 -46.69 -6.46
CA LYS A 310 45.20 -46.72 -7.46
C LYS A 310 45.34 -48.03 -8.25
N GLY A 311 44.37 -48.95 -8.20
CA GLY A 311 44.39 -50.19 -8.99
C GLY A 311 43.07 -50.54 -9.71
N PRO A 312 43.07 -51.24 -10.87
CA PRO A 312 41.88 -51.44 -11.72
C PRO A 312 40.81 -52.42 -11.19
N TRP A 313 40.91 -52.90 -9.94
CA TRP A 313 40.17 -54.08 -9.46
C TRP A 313 38.96 -53.77 -8.57
N GLY A 314 38.62 -52.49 -8.36
CA GLY A 314 37.57 -52.06 -7.42
C GLY A 314 36.19 -52.66 -7.71
N MET A 315 35.77 -52.72 -8.98
CA MET A 315 34.46 -53.32 -9.35
C MET A 315 34.43 -54.84 -9.21
N TYR A 316 35.56 -55.54 -9.39
CA TYR A 316 35.61 -57.00 -9.30
C TYR A 316 35.32 -57.49 -7.88
N LEU A 317 35.79 -56.75 -6.87
CA LEU A 317 35.58 -57.07 -5.47
C LEU A 317 34.13 -56.86 -5.01
N VAL A 318 33.43 -55.83 -5.52
CA VAL A 318 32.01 -55.61 -5.21
C VAL A 318 31.13 -56.77 -5.72
N LEU A 319 31.46 -57.33 -6.88
CA LEU A 319 30.76 -58.51 -7.39
C LEU A 319 31.04 -59.76 -6.55
N GLN A 320 32.24 -59.91 -6.00
CA GLN A 320 32.58 -61.03 -5.12
C GLN A 320 31.92 -60.91 -3.74
N THR A 321 31.84 -59.70 -3.18
CA THR A 321 31.14 -59.49 -1.90
C THR A 321 29.63 -59.71 -2.04
N GLN A 322 29.03 -59.35 -3.18
CA GLN A 322 27.63 -59.67 -3.47
C GLN A 322 27.40 -61.19 -3.57
N LYS A 323 28.33 -61.93 -4.21
CA LYS A 323 28.28 -63.41 -4.24
C LYS A 323 28.44 -64.03 -2.85
N LEU A 324 29.35 -63.52 -2.01
CA LEU A 324 29.54 -63.97 -0.64
C LEU A 324 28.27 -63.71 0.21
N ALA A 325 27.62 -62.57 0.04
CA ALA A 325 26.36 -62.26 0.72
C ALA A 325 25.24 -63.20 0.30
N ALA A 326 25.12 -63.52 -1.00
CA ALA A 326 24.17 -64.51 -1.49
C ALA A 326 24.47 -65.93 -0.96
N TYR A 327 25.75 -66.31 -0.88
CA TYR A 327 26.20 -67.58 -0.30
C TYR A 327 25.87 -67.67 1.20
N LEU A 328 26.16 -66.63 1.98
CA LEU A 328 25.80 -66.57 3.40
C LEU A 328 24.27 -66.61 3.61
N ARG A 329 23.50 -65.96 2.74
CA ARG A 329 22.02 -66.02 2.76
C ARG A 329 21.50 -67.44 2.56
N SER A 330 22.17 -68.27 1.77
CA SER A 330 21.77 -69.66 1.51
C SER A 330 21.86 -70.59 2.73
N PHE A 331 22.67 -70.25 3.75
CA PHE A 331 22.73 -71.01 5.00
C PHE A 331 21.54 -70.76 5.92
N PHE A 332 20.83 -69.64 5.74
CA PHE A 332 19.77 -69.20 6.66
C PHE A 332 18.39 -69.14 6.00
N MET A 333 18.29 -69.27 4.68
CA MET A 333 17.03 -69.34 3.93
C MET A 333 17.06 -70.55 2.99
N LYS A 334 16.06 -71.45 3.08
CA LYS A 334 15.83 -72.45 2.03
C LYS A 334 15.31 -71.73 0.77
N PRO A 335 15.76 -72.11 -0.44
CA PRO A 335 15.28 -71.47 -1.67
C PRO A 335 13.78 -71.71 -1.82
N THR A 336 13.00 -70.62 -1.81
CA THR A 336 11.61 -70.65 -2.26
C THR A 336 11.63 -70.71 -3.78
N ALA A 337 10.94 -71.72 -4.35
CA ALA A 337 10.81 -71.88 -5.78
C ALA A 337 10.15 -70.63 -6.41
N PRO A 338 10.52 -70.26 -7.65
CA PRO A 338 9.90 -69.13 -8.32
C PRO A 338 8.41 -69.42 -8.58
N ILE A 339 7.56 -68.50 -8.15
CA ILE A 339 6.13 -68.50 -8.51
C ILE A 339 6.06 -68.08 -9.98
N PHE A 340 5.78 -69.05 -10.87
CA PHE A 340 5.37 -68.78 -12.24
C PHE A 340 3.99 -68.12 -12.21
N THR A 341 3.88 -66.92 -12.78
CA THR A 341 2.59 -66.30 -13.10
C THR A 341 2.13 -66.80 -14.47
N SER A 342 1.17 -67.72 -14.46
CA SER A 342 0.21 -67.98 -15.53
C SER A 342 -1.19 -67.83 -14.86
N GLU A 343 -2.24 -67.25 -15.43
CA GLU A 343 -2.65 -67.12 -16.82
C GLU A 343 -3.51 -65.86 -17.00
N SER A 344 -3.61 -65.46 -18.26
CA SER A 344 -4.61 -64.58 -18.87
C SER A 344 -5.99 -65.26 -19.01
N SER A 345 -7.00 -64.40 -19.22
CA SER A 345 -8.25 -64.59 -20.00
C SER A 345 -9.45 -65.36 -19.41
N ILE A 346 -10.55 -64.58 -19.35
CA ILE A 346 -12.01 -64.84 -19.24
C ILE A 346 -12.54 -65.22 -17.85
#